data_AF-A0A7W1SU42-F1
#
_entry.id   AF-A0A7W1SU42-F1
#
_cell.length_a   1.000
_cell.length_b   1.000
_cell.length_c   1.000
_cell.angle_alpha   90.00
_cell.angle_beta   90.00
_cell.angle_gamma   90.00
#
_symmetry.space_group_name_H-M   'P 1'
#
loop_
_entity.id
_entity.type
_entity.pdbx_description
1 polymer ?
#
loop_
_entity_poly.entity_id
_entity_poly.type
_entity_poly.pdbx_seq_one_letter_code
_entity_poly.pdbx_strand_id
1 'polypeptide(L)'
;MKVLHRGAVVLLTTLALLATVHGQVARAPAAGTTLLRVRVLLNQSNPALEMIVNHPVVPKVQKLANPSRWIITLPRVKMSVPDKDLATQNDRITAVHFEQQHNPVAVVATVQLGIPDNNFTLTVTGNVITVST
;
A
#
# COMPACT_ATOMS: atom_id res chain seq x y z
N MET A 1 66.02 -6.51 30.21
CA MET A 1 65.52 -6.62 28.81
C MET A 1 64.01 -6.47 28.87
N LYS A 2 63.43 -5.32 28.48
CA LYS A 2 62.86 -5.01 27.13
C LYS A 2 61.76 -6.04 26.76
N VAL A 3 60.50 -5.70 26.48
CA VAL A 3 59.90 -4.48 25.90
C VAL A 3 58.45 -4.29 26.39
N LEU A 4 58.10 -3.01 26.51
CA LEU A 4 56.86 -2.37 26.96
C LEU A 4 55.69 -2.58 25.97
N HIS A 5 54.51 -2.91 26.48
CA HIS A 5 53.26 -3.03 25.71
C HIS A 5 52.77 -1.64 25.26
N ARG A 6 52.62 -1.43 23.96
CA ARG A 6 51.86 -0.30 23.39
C ARG A 6 50.44 -0.78 23.08
N GLY A 7 49.55 -0.70 24.06
CA GLY A 7 48.12 -0.87 23.86
C GLY A 7 47.52 0.45 23.36
N ALA A 8 47.19 0.52 22.08
CA ALA A 8 46.49 1.65 21.49
C ALA A 8 45.04 1.71 22.03
N VAL A 9 44.67 2.86 22.58
CA VAL A 9 43.28 3.21 22.90
C VAL A 9 42.57 3.53 21.59
N VAL A 10 41.62 2.69 21.19
CA VAL A 10 40.67 3.02 20.11
C VAL A 10 39.30 3.16 20.77
N LEU A 11 38.93 4.42 21.02
CA LEU A 11 37.61 4.80 21.48
C LEU A 11 36.67 4.80 20.27
N LEU A 12 35.97 3.67 20.05
CA LEU A 12 34.91 3.54 19.05
C LEU A 12 33.56 3.91 19.70
N THR A 13 33.24 5.20 19.74
CA THR A 13 31.89 5.67 20.04
C THR A 13 31.04 5.59 18.78
N THR A 14 30.39 4.45 18.54
CA THR A 14 29.27 4.37 17.60
C THR A 14 27.98 4.69 18.35
N LEU A 15 27.48 5.91 18.14
CA LEU A 15 26.15 6.33 18.56
C LEU A 15 25.12 5.62 17.67
N ALA A 16 24.54 4.53 18.15
CA ALA A 16 23.37 3.94 17.52
C ALA A 16 22.14 4.81 17.81
N LEU A 17 21.70 5.59 16.82
CA LEU A 17 20.43 6.29 16.86
C LEU A 17 19.31 5.24 16.74
N LEU A 18 18.70 4.83 17.86
CA LEU A 18 17.49 4.00 17.84
C LEU A 18 16.33 4.83 17.30
N ALA A 19 16.06 4.70 16.00
CA ALA A 19 14.75 5.03 15.46
C ALA A 19 13.82 3.85 15.78
N THR A 20 13.04 3.96 16.85
CA THR A 20 11.93 3.04 17.14
C THR A 20 10.79 3.31 16.16
N VAL A 21 10.98 2.94 14.89
CA VAL A 21 9.85 2.67 14.01
C VAL A 21 9.18 1.45 14.64
N HIS A 22 7.91 1.58 15.04
CA HIS A 22 7.06 0.42 15.32
C HIS A 22 6.92 -0.38 14.01
N GLY A 23 7.95 -1.15 13.71
CA GLY A 23 8.08 -1.94 12.52
C GLY A 23 7.13 -3.10 12.62
N GLN A 24 5.91 -2.91 12.13
CA GLN A 24 5.30 -4.02 11.41
C GLN A 24 6.23 -4.32 10.24
N VAL A 25 7.13 -5.29 10.44
CA VAL A 25 7.89 -5.89 9.35
C VAL A 25 6.85 -6.21 8.29
N ALA A 26 6.95 -5.59 7.12
CA ALA A 26 6.04 -5.84 6.01
C ALA A 26 6.21 -7.31 5.61
N ARG A 27 5.44 -8.19 6.26
CA ARG A 27 5.42 -9.61 5.95
C ARG A 27 4.75 -9.73 4.60
N ALA A 28 5.37 -10.49 3.71
CA ALA A 28 4.72 -10.82 2.45
C ALA A 28 3.35 -11.46 2.74
N PRO A 29 2.32 -11.16 1.94
CA PRO A 29 0.99 -11.71 2.17
C PRO A 29 1.03 -13.24 2.22
N ALA A 30 0.16 -13.81 3.04
CA ALA A 30 0.04 -15.25 3.17
C ALA A 30 -0.28 -15.89 1.80
N ALA A 31 0.18 -17.13 1.59
CA ALA A 31 -0.22 -17.88 0.41
C ALA A 31 -1.76 -18.00 0.38
N GLY A 32 -2.36 -17.81 -0.79
CA GLY A 32 -3.83 -17.83 -0.92
C GLY A 32 -4.53 -16.54 -0.47
N THR A 33 -3.80 -15.44 -0.29
CA THR A 33 -4.43 -14.13 -0.04
C THR A 33 -5.36 -13.77 -1.21
N THR A 34 -6.60 -13.41 -0.89
CA THR A 34 -7.66 -13.18 -1.87
C THR A 34 -8.41 -11.89 -1.56
N LEU A 35 -8.69 -11.08 -2.58
CA LEU A 35 -9.56 -9.91 -2.52
C LEU A 35 -11.02 -10.37 -2.58
N LEU A 36 -11.71 -10.26 -1.44
CA LEU A 36 -13.07 -10.78 -1.23
C LEU A 36 -14.17 -9.78 -1.60
N ARG A 37 -13.92 -8.48 -1.36
CA ARG A 37 -14.93 -7.43 -1.56
C ARG A 37 -14.28 -6.10 -1.90
N VAL A 38 -14.98 -5.33 -2.73
CA VAL A 38 -14.65 -3.94 -3.08
C VAL A 38 -15.88 -3.05 -2.90
N ARG A 39 -15.69 -1.86 -2.33
CA ARG A 39 -16.73 -0.83 -2.16
C ARG A 39 -16.14 0.53 -2.47
N VAL A 40 -16.90 1.35 -3.21
CA VAL A 40 -16.59 2.77 -3.34
C VAL A 40 -17.53 3.53 -2.42
N LEU A 41 -16.95 4.30 -1.50
CA LEU A 41 -17.66 5.05 -0.47
C LEU A 41 -17.71 6.52 -0.90
N LEU A 42 -18.79 6.92 -1.60
CA LEU A 42 -18.91 8.25 -2.20
C LEU A 42 -19.57 9.30 -1.29
N ASN A 43 -20.36 8.86 -0.29
CA ASN A 43 -21.13 9.76 0.59
C ASN A 43 -20.33 10.28 1.79
N GLN A 44 -19.01 10.07 1.79
CA GLN A 44 -18.12 10.53 2.85
C GLN A 44 -17.48 11.87 2.47
N SER A 45 -17.02 12.64 3.44
CA SER A 45 -16.33 13.91 3.20
C SER A 45 -15.16 13.77 2.23
N ASN A 46 -14.48 12.62 2.28
CA ASN A 46 -13.48 12.19 1.30
C ASN A 46 -13.92 10.86 0.68
N PRO A 47 -14.23 10.81 -0.62
CA PRO A 47 -14.50 9.57 -1.33
C PRO A 47 -13.37 8.56 -1.16
N ALA A 48 -13.74 7.29 -0.98
CA ALA A 48 -12.76 6.25 -0.70
C ALA A 48 -13.04 4.95 -1.45
N LEU A 49 -11.96 4.22 -1.73
CA LEU A 49 -11.99 2.82 -2.13
C LEU A 49 -11.70 1.94 -0.93
N GLU A 50 -12.64 1.08 -0.57
CA GLU A 50 -12.49 0.04 0.45
C GLU A 50 -12.30 -1.33 -0.22
N MET A 51 -11.26 -2.05 0.18
CA MET A 51 -10.92 -3.40 -0.27
C MET A 51 -10.78 -4.31 0.95
N ILE A 52 -11.44 -5.47 0.91
CA ILE A 52 -11.40 -6.46 1.99
C ILE A 52 -10.72 -7.72 1.47
N VAL A 53 -9.68 -8.16 2.18
CA VAL A 53 -8.90 -9.36 1.89
C VAL A 53 -9.05 -10.40 2.99
N ASN A 54 -8.71 -11.67 2.73
CA ASN A 54 -8.75 -12.72 3.76
C ASN A 54 -7.51 -12.75 4.67
N HIS A 55 -6.42 -12.08 4.30
CA HIS A 55 -5.19 -11.94 5.09
C HIS A 55 -4.62 -10.53 4.95
N PRO A 56 -3.92 -10.00 5.96
CA PRO A 56 -3.33 -8.67 5.87
C PRO A 56 -2.35 -8.55 4.70
N VAL A 57 -2.48 -7.46 3.93
CA VAL A 57 -1.56 -7.11 2.83
C VAL A 57 -1.23 -5.63 2.92
N VAL A 58 0.03 -5.31 2.68
CA VAL A 58 0.48 -3.93 2.51
C VAL A 58 0.34 -3.57 1.03
N PRO A 59 -0.55 -2.64 0.66
CA PRO A 59 -0.69 -2.20 -0.73
C PRO A 59 0.49 -1.31 -1.13
N LYS A 60 0.77 -1.26 -2.43
CA LYS A 60 1.61 -0.21 -3.03
C LYS A 60 0.72 0.77 -3.76
N VAL A 61 0.89 2.06 -3.50
CA VAL A 61 0.10 3.11 -4.16
C VAL A 61 1.05 3.97 -4.99
N GLN A 62 0.74 4.13 -6.27
CA GLN A 62 1.47 5.00 -7.19
C GLN A 62 0.52 6.08 -7.72
N LYS A 63 1.02 7.30 -7.84
CA LYS A 63 0.29 8.42 -8.43
C LYS A 63 0.75 8.58 -9.87
N LEU A 64 -0.21 8.71 -10.78
CA LEU A 64 0.06 9.05 -12.17
C LEU A 64 -0.70 10.32 -12.53
N ALA A 65 -0.03 11.20 -13.25
CA ALA A 65 -0.65 12.36 -13.88
C ALA A 65 -0.99 12.03 -15.35
N ASN A 66 -1.98 12.75 -15.90
CA ASN A 66 -2.37 12.72 -17.32
C ASN A 66 -2.85 11.34 -17.86
N PRO A 67 -4.10 10.91 -17.60
CA PRO A 67 -5.08 11.51 -16.68
C PRO A 67 -4.72 11.22 -15.21
N SER A 68 -5.25 12.03 -14.28
CA SER A 68 -4.99 11.84 -12.86
C SER A 68 -5.58 10.51 -12.37
N ARG A 69 -4.72 9.64 -11.83
CA ARG A 69 -5.13 8.33 -11.32
C ARG A 69 -4.19 7.82 -10.24
N TRP A 70 -4.73 6.99 -9.37
CA TRP A 70 -3.93 6.17 -8.46
C TRP A 70 -3.93 4.72 -8.92
N ILE A 71 -2.76 4.11 -8.88
CA ILE A 71 -2.56 2.68 -9.09
C ILE A 71 -2.29 2.04 -7.75
N ILE A 72 -3.21 1.19 -7.29
CA ILE A 72 -3.10 0.48 -6.02
C ILE A 72 -2.84 -0.99 -6.35
N THR A 73 -1.65 -1.46 -6.03
CA THR A 73 -1.22 -2.84 -6.26
C THR A 73 -1.27 -3.63 -4.96
N LEU A 74 -2.01 -4.73 -4.96
CA LEU A 74 -2.04 -5.74 -3.91
C LEU A 74 -1.16 -6.94 -4.32
N PRO A 75 0.11 -7.00 -3.88
CA PRO A 75 1.03 -8.06 -4.31
C PRO A 75 0.61 -9.43 -3.76
N ARG A 76 0.78 -10.50 -4.53
CA ARG A 76 0.48 -11.89 -4.13
C ARG A 76 -1.00 -12.10 -3.74
N VAL A 77 -1.90 -11.25 -4.23
CA VAL A 77 -3.35 -11.36 -4.02
C VAL A 77 -4.01 -11.90 -5.29
N LYS A 78 -4.95 -12.83 -5.10
CA LYS A 78 -5.87 -13.29 -6.15
C LYS A 78 -7.20 -12.54 -6.05
N MET A 79 -7.82 -12.26 -7.19
CA MET A 79 -9.13 -11.63 -7.23
C MET A 79 -10.22 -12.70 -7.18
N SER A 80 -11.14 -12.62 -6.22
CA SER A 80 -12.37 -13.43 -6.21
C SER A 80 -13.62 -12.61 -6.51
N VAL A 81 -13.49 -11.29 -6.59
CA VAL A 81 -14.53 -10.43 -7.16
C VAL A 81 -14.45 -10.52 -8.69
N PRO A 82 -15.56 -10.43 -9.43
CA PRO A 82 -15.50 -10.32 -10.88
C PRO A 82 -14.63 -9.12 -11.29
N ASP A 83 -13.93 -9.21 -12.43
CA ASP A 83 -13.29 -8.04 -13.05
C ASP A 83 -14.33 -6.91 -13.12
N LYS A 84 -13.97 -5.75 -12.56
CA LYS A 84 -14.98 -4.73 -12.23
C LYS A 84 -14.52 -3.36 -12.69
N ASP A 85 -15.22 -2.87 -13.70
CA ASP A 85 -15.35 -1.45 -13.94
C ASP A 85 -16.46 -0.89 -13.06
N LEU A 86 -16.10 0.06 -12.22
CA LEU A 86 -17.00 0.80 -11.35
C LEU A 86 -17.01 2.26 -11.76
N ALA A 87 -17.93 2.64 -12.65
CA ALA A 87 -18.21 4.04 -12.89
C ALA A 87 -18.92 4.66 -11.67
N THR A 88 -18.55 5.88 -11.31
CA THR A 88 -19.07 6.59 -10.15
C THR A 88 -19.62 7.94 -10.57
N GLN A 89 -20.72 8.39 -9.93
CA GLN A 89 -21.28 9.73 -10.15
C GLN A 89 -20.67 10.75 -9.20
N ASN A 90 -19.34 10.73 -9.04
CA ASN A 90 -18.60 11.61 -8.15
C ASN A 90 -17.49 12.32 -8.92
N ASP A 91 -17.20 13.56 -8.51
CA ASP A 91 -16.26 14.47 -9.16
C ASP A 91 -14.80 14.20 -8.78
N ARG A 92 -14.55 13.56 -7.62
CA ARG A 92 -13.19 13.24 -7.16
C ARG A 92 -12.74 11.86 -7.57
N ILE A 93 -13.58 10.83 -7.39
CA ILE A 93 -13.36 9.49 -7.94
C ILE A 93 -14.40 9.29 -9.03
N THR A 94 -13.98 9.13 -10.29
CA THR A 94 -14.86 9.04 -11.47
C THR A 94 -15.03 7.61 -11.98
N ALA A 95 -14.02 6.77 -11.77
CA ALA A 95 -14.08 5.35 -12.04
C ALA A 95 -13.07 4.57 -11.20
N VAL A 96 -13.36 3.29 -10.96
CA VAL A 96 -12.39 2.32 -10.44
C VAL A 96 -12.38 1.10 -11.34
N HIS A 97 -11.22 0.75 -11.86
CA HIS A 97 -10.99 -0.47 -12.64
C HIS A 97 -10.15 -1.46 -11.83
N PHE A 98 -10.53 -2.73 -11.85
CA PHE A 98 -9.77 -3.81 -11.22
C PHE A 98 -9.35 -4.85 -12.25
N GLU A 99 -8.10 -5.26 -12.18
CA GLU A 99 -7.55 -6.34 -12.99
C GLU A 99 -6.67 -7.29 -12.16
N GLN A 100 -6.65 -8.56 -12.58
CA GLN A 100 -5.69 -9.54 -12.08
C GLN A 100 -4.45 -9.56 -12.99
N GLN A 101 -3.29 -9.18 -12.43
CA GLN A 101 -1.99 -9.49 -13.03
C GLN A 101 -1.58 -10.92 -12.64
N HIS A 102 -1.13 -11.72 -13.60
CA HIS A 102 -0.74 -13.11 -13.37
C HIS A 102 0.77 -13.33 -13.15
N ASN A 103 1.61 -12.40 -13.64
CA ASN A 103 3.06 -12.50 -13.49
C ASN A 103 3.71 -11.11 -13.25
N PRO A 104 4.14 -10.80 -12.00
CA PRO A 104 3.81 -11.53 -10.77
C PRO A 104 2.31 -11.49 -10.45
N VAL A 105 1.83 -12.44 -9.64
CA VAL A 105 0.43 -12.45 -9.17
C VAL A 105 0.17 -11.19 -8.34
N ALA A 106 -0.77 -10.35 -8.78
CA ALA A 106 -1.22 -9.18 -8.05
C ALA A 106 -2.63 -8.77 -8.49
N VAL A 107 -3.38 -8.14 -7.59
CA VAL A 107 -4.56 -7.35 -7.99
C VAL A 107 -4.12 -5.90 -8.16
N VAL A 108 -4.51 -5.28 -9.27
CA VAL A 108 -4.25 -3.87 -9.56
C VAL A 108 -5.58 -3.14 -9.63
N ALA A 109 -5.74 -2.12 -8.79
CA ALA A 109 -6.86 -1.18 -8.86
C ALA A 109 -6.38 0.14 -9.46
N THR A 110 -7.01 0.58 -10.53
CA THR A 110 -6.84 1.92 -11.09
C THR A 110 -8.00 2.78 -10.65
N VAL A 111 -7.73 3.76 -9.78
CA VAL A 111 -8.71 4.77 -9.35
C VAL A 111 -8.53 6.00 -10.22
N GLN A 112 -9.50 6.29 -11.09
CA GLN A 112 -9.52 7.50 -11.90
C GLN A 112 -10.05 8.67 -11.08
N LEU A 113 -9.37 9.81 -11.19
CA LEU A 113 -9.72 11.01 -10.48
C LEU A 113 -10.23 12.08 -11.43
N GLY A 114 -11.33 12.74 -11.06
CA GLY A 114 -11.92 13.81 -11.88
C GLY A 114 -11.20 15.16 -11.72
N ILE A 115 -10.48 15.33 -10.63
CA ILE A 115 -9.59 16.46 -10.37
C ILE A 115 -8.19 15.95 -9.99
N PRO A 116 -7.10 16.65 -10.36
CA PRO A 116 -5.76 16.27 -9.92
C PRO A 116 -5.66 16.25 -8.40
N ASP A 117 -5.43 15.07 -7.82
CA ASP A 117 -5.18 14.92 -6.39
C ASP A 117 -3.84 14.20 -6.14
N ASN A 118 -2.93 14.95 -5.52
CA ASN A 118 -1.62 14.46 -5.12
C ASN A 118 -1.62 13.93 -3.68
N ASN A 119 -2.73 13.95 -2.96
CA ASN A 119 -2.83 13.45 -1.61
C ASN A 119 -3.73 12.22 -1.60
N PHE A 120 -3.31 11.18 -0.87
CA PHE A 120 -4.21 10.09 -0.53
C PHE A 120 -3.98 9.75 0.94
N THR A 121 -5.03 9.29 1.60
CA THR A 121 -4.89 8.62 2.89
C THR A 121 -5.00 7.13 2.67
N LEU A 122 -3.95 6.39 3.04
CA LEU A 122 -3.96 4.93 3.06
C LEU A 122 -4.11 4.47 4.50
N THR A 123 -5.16 3.71 4.78
CA THR A 123 -5.37 3.05 6.07
C THR A 123 -5.46 1.54 5.85
N VAL A 124 -4.70 0.79 6.65
CA VAL A 124 -4.76 -0.68 6.68
C VAL A 124 -5.12 -1.10 8.10
N THR A 125 -6.33 -1.63 8.28
CA THR A 125 -6.83 -2.12 9.57
C THR A 125 -7.13 -3.60 9.45
N GLY A 126 -6.18 -4.43 9.89
CA GLY A 126 -6.24 -5.88 9.74
C GLY A 126 -6.34 -6.28 8.27
N ASN A 127 -7.54 -6.70 7.86
CA ASN A 127 -7.87 -7.21 6.54
C ASN A 127 -8.58 -6.18 5.64
N VAL A 128 -8.74 -4.95 6.12
CA VAL A 128 -9.43 -3.87 5.40
C VAL A 128 -8.40 -2.83 4.98
N ILE A 129 -8.44 -2.48 3.70
CA ILE A 129 -7.59 -1.45 3.08
C ILE A 129 -8.51 -0.36 2.57
N THR A 130 -8.26 0.87 2.99
CA THR A 130 -8.99 2.05 2.54
C THR A 130 -8.02 3.05 1.93
N VAL A 131 -8.33 3.50 0.72
CA VAL A 131 -7.61 4.60 0.05
C VAL A 131 -8.60 5.71 -0.23
N SER A 132 -8.42 6.88 0.39
CA SER A 132 -9.30 8.05 0.21
C SER A 132 -8.56 9.22 -0.43
N THR A 133 -9.34 10.11 -1.06
CA THR A 133 -8.95 11.50 -1.35
C THR A 133 -8.93 12.35 -0.07
#